data_AF-A0A218QGS0-F1
#
_entry.id   AF-A0A218QGS0-F1
#
_cell.length_a   1.000
_cell.length_b   1.000
_cell.length_c   1.000
_cell.angle_alpha   90.00
_cell.angle_beta   90.00
_cell.angle_gamma   90.00
#
_symmetry.space_group_name_H-M   'P 1'
#
loop_
_entity.id
_entity.type
_entity.pdbx_description
1 polymer ?
#
loop_
_entity_poly.entity_id
_entity_poly.type
_entity_poly.pdbx_seq_one_letter_code
_entity_poly.pdbx_strand_id
1 'polypeptide(L)'
;MSKIIYDVIQRFEVENGVPRLVSTNIQVIEGGEDLMSLAISMLDKLGFYDKFEEKRTSQYIGYRLKNPGKGAKRYQLVLAQRKEGLCISIPQYTLKPYLLKLNFLINFSTQQLSKFKNLVKLDHTISRAYWIIPSKKNVFIELSKQYREILGNQLVGDFEFICNSIVSFEHEMSDLDIYKFDLNHNNSLENLIKYHQEYVTNHTLLKSLDNSDCCLKIGINDIDKLFNYAYQVSISSSEVVKEFLGYFAKILMEQQ
;
A
#
# COMPACT_ATOMS: atom_id res chain seq x y z
N MET A 1 0.23 -32.21 -12.49
CA MET A 1 -0.59 -31.45 -13.47
C MET A 1 -1.29 -30.33 -12.71
N SER A 2 -0.99 -29.07 -13.03
CA SER A 2 -1.68 -27.91 -12.45
C SER A 2 -3.13 -27.88 -12.94
N LYS A 3 -4.08 -27.72 -12.02
CA LYS A 3 -5.50 -27.52 -12.38
C LYS A 3 -5.68 -26.06 -12.77
N ILE A 4 -6.27 -25.79 -13.93
CA ILE A 4 -6.69 -24.45 -14.34
C ILE A 4 -8.15 -24.31 -13.88
N ILE A 5 -8.41 -23.30 -13.05
CA ILE A 5 -9.74 -23.00 -12.55
C ILE A 5 -10.22 -21.74 -13.27
N TYR A 6 -11.50 -21.70 -13.63
CA TYR A 6 -12.13 -20.55 -14.26
C TYR A 6 -13.22 -20.05 -13.35
N ASP A 7 -13.25 -18.74 -13.09
CA ASP A 7 -14.44 -18.09 -12.56
C ASP A 7 -15.30 -17.63 -13.75
N VAL A 8 -16.57 -18.03 -13.74
CA VAL A 8 -17.52 -17.79 -14.84
C VAL A 8 -18.71 -17.03 -14.29
N ILE A 9 -18.76 -15.73 -14.58
CA ILE A 9 -19.91 -14.89 -14.24
C ILE A 9 -20.79 -14.73 -15.48
N GLN A 10 -22.00 -15.29 -15.42
CA GLN A 10 -23.03 -15.13 -16.44
C GLN A 10 -24.12 -14.20 -15.95
N ARG A 11 -24.51 -13.24 -16.79
CA ARG A 11 -25.66 -12.35 -16.54
C ARG A 11 -26.75 -12.70 -17.52
N PHE A 12 -27.94 -12.96 -16.99
CA PHE A 12 -29.14 -13.19 -17.77
C PHE A 12 -30.09 -12.01 -17.57
N GLU A 13 -30.72 -11.59 -18.66
CA GLU A 13 -31.87 -10.70 -18.66
C GLU A 13 -33.09 -11.51 -19.06
N VAL A 14 -34.21 -11.31 -18.36
CA VAL A 14 -35.44 -12.04 -18.64
C VAL A 14 -36.44 -11.09 -19.27
N GLU A 15 -36.66 -11.22 -20.56
CA GLU A 15 -37.71 -10.51 -21.30
C GLU A 15 -38.84 -11.50 -21.65
N ASN A 16 -40.07 -11.17 -21.28
CA ASN A 16 -41.26 -11.99 -21.58
C ASN A 16 -41.14 -13.45 -21.10
N GLY A 17 -40.48 -13.69 -19.97
CA GLY A 17 -40.28 -15.02 -19.40
C GLY A 17 -39.20 -15.86 -20.09
N VAL A 18 -38.49 -15.30 -21.08
CA VAL A 18 -37.39 -15.97 -21.78
C VAL A 18 -36.05 -15.42 -21.27
N PRO A 19 -35.20 -16.24 -20.62
CA PRO A 19 -33.87 -15.80 -20.21
C PRO A 19 -32.95 -15.65 -21.42
N ARG A 20 -32.33 -14.48 -21.55
CA ARG A 20 -31.31 -14.15 -22.54
C ARG A 20 -29.99 -13.90 -21.85
N LEU A 21 -28.93 -14.59 -22.27
CA LEU A 21 -27.58 -14.35 -21.78
C LEU A 21 -27.07 -13.01 -22.33
N VAL A 22 -26.84 -12.05 -21.44
CA VAL A 22 -26.39 -10.68 -21.78
C VAL A 22 -24.88 -10.60 -21.80
N SER A 23 -24.20 -11.29 -20.86
CA SER A 23 -22.75 -11.27 -20.78
C SER A 23 -22.21 -12.50 -20.08
N THR A 24 -21.09 -13.01 -20.58
CA THR A 24 -20.25 -13.97 -19.86
C THR A 24 -18.89 -13.32 -19.64
N ASN A 25 -18.44 -13.27 -18.39
CA ASN A 25 -17.08 -12.88 -18.06
C ASN A 25 -16.33 -14.12 -17.54
N ILE A 26 -15.23 -14.46 -18.20
CA ILE A 26 -14.40 -15.62 -17.86
C ILE A 26 -13.05 -15.08 -17.40
N GLN A 27 -12.67 -15.40 -16.17
CA GLN A 27 -11.35 -15.09 -15.64
C GLN A 27 -10.58 -16.38 -15.43
N VAL A 28 -9.40 -16.46 -16.02
CA VAL A 28 -8.47 -17.57 -15.83
C VAL A 28 -7.81 -17.40 -14.46
N ILE A 29 -7.99 -18.38 -13.58
CA ILE A 29 -7.24 -18.51 -12.33
C ILE A 29 -6.15 -19.54 -12.63
N GLU A 30 -5.02 -19.07 -13.14
CA GLU A 30 -3.89 -19.93 -13.52
C GLU A 30 -3.27 -20.58 -12.26
N GLY A 31 -3.35 -21.91 -12.18
CA GLY A 31 -2.41 -22.76 -11.44
C GLY A 31 -2.24 -22.50 -9.94
N GLY A 32 -3.28 -22.71 -9.13
CA GLY A 32 -3.14 -22.66 -7.68
C GLY A 32 -4.47 -22.67 -6.95
N GLU A 33 -4.45 -22.91 -5.65
CA GLU A 33 -5.58 -22.74 -4.74
C GLU A 33 -6.21 -21.35 -5.00
N ASP A 34 -7.50 -21.27 -5.36
CA ASP A 34 -8.18 -19.98 -5.57
C ASP A 34 -8.01 -19.13 -4.31
N LEU A 35 -7.25 -18.04 -4.40
CA LEU A 35 -6.88 -17.20 -3.26
C LEU A 35 -8.13 -16.63 -2.58
N MET A 36 -9.19 -16.34 -3.35
CA MET A 36 -10.48 -15.93 -2.82
C MET A 36 -11.10 -17.05 -1.97
N SER A 37 -11.24 -18.27 -2.52
CA SER A 37 -11.75 -19.43 -1.79
C SER A 37 -10.89 -19.78 -0.55
N LEU A 38 -9.57 -19.66 -0.66
CA LEU A 38 -8.65 -19.83 0.46
C LEU A 38 -8.94 -18.80 1.55
N ALA A 39 -9.01 -17.52 1.20
CA ALA A 39 -9.30 -16.45 2.14
C ALA A 39 -10.64 -16.66 2.85
N ILE A 40 -11.69 -17.02 2.12
CA ILE A 40 -13.02 -17.34 2.67
C ILE A 40 -12.92 -18.52 3.65
N SER A 41 -12.28 -19.63 3.25
CA SER A 41 -12.11 -20.81 4.13
C SER A 41 -11.32 -20.48 5.40
N MET A 42 -10.34 -19.59 5.31
CA MET A 42 -9.58 -19.16 6.48
C MET A 42 -10.41 -18.32 7.43
N LEU A 43 -11.17 -17.35 6.91
CA LEU A 43 -12.06 -16.53 7.74
C LEU A 43 -13.10 -17.40 8.44
N ASP A 44 -13.64 -18.42 7.76
CA ASP A 44 -14.54 -19.39 8.36
C ASP A 44 -13.91 -20.14 9.54
N LYS A 45 -12.73 -20.73 9.33
CA LYS A 45 -11.97 -21.45 10.38
C LYS A 45 -11.58 -20.55 11.56
N LEU A 46 -11.45 -19.24 11.34
CA LEU A 46 -11.14 -18.27 12.40
C LEU A 46 -12.39 -17.84 13.19
N GLY A 47 -13.59 -18.35 12.86
CA GLY A 47 -14.85 -17.95 13.50
C GLY A 47 -15.33 -16.56 13.08
N PHE A 48 -14.87 -16.05 11.94
CA PHE A 48 -15.17 -14.69 11.52
C PHE A 48 -16.67 -14.48 11.29
N TYR A 49 -17.38 -15.50 10.78
CA TYR A 49 -18.82 -15.46 10.51
C TYR A 49 -19.69 -15.40 11.77
N ASP A 50 -19.15 -15.72 12.94
CA ASP A 50 -19.87 -15.56 14.21
C ASP A 50 -20.07 -14.08 14.54
N LYS A 51 -19.07 -13.25 14.23
CA LYS A 51 -19.03 -11.82 14.56
C LYS A 51 -19.36 -10.88 13.40
N PHE A 52 -19.15 -11.33 12.16
CA PHE A 52 -19.28 -10.50 10.97
C PHE A 52 -20.44 -10.97 10.07
N GLU A 53 -21.11 -10.01 9.43
CA GLU A 53 -22.01 -10.19 8.31
C GLU A 53 -21.23 -10.09 7.00
N GLU A 54 -21.48 -11.01 6.07
CA GLU A 54 -20.93 -10.99 4.71
C GLU A 54 -21.92 -10.32 3.74
N LYS A 55 -21.42 -9.41 2.90
CA LYS A 55 -22.16 -8.90 1.74
C LYS A 55 -21.34 -9.10 0.48
N ARG A 56 -21.81 -10.01 -0.38
CA ARG A 56 -21.19 -10.34 -1.66
C ARG A 56 -21.77 -9.51 -2.79
N THR A 57 -20.91 -9.06 -3.69
CA THR A 57 -21.25 -8.39 -4.96
C THR A 57 -20.50 -9.08 -6.10
N SER A 58 -20.76 -8.67 -7.34
CA SER A 58 -20.00 -9.18 -8.49
C SER A 58 -18.54 -8.69 -8.54
N GLN A 59 -18.13 -7.76 -7.66
CA GLN A 59 -16.79 -7.14 -7.71
C GLN A 59 -15.95 -7.39 -6.47
N TYR A 60 -16.58 -7.71 -5.34
CA TYR A 60 -15.93 -7.88 -4.04
C TYR A 60 -16.87 -8.57 -3.02
N ILE A 61 -16.28 -9.06 -1.94
CA ILE A 61 -16.94 -9.55 -0.73
C ILE A 61 -16.55 -8.62 0.41
N GLY A 62 -17.53 -7.99 1.05
CA GLY A 62 -17.30 -7.12 2.20
C GLY A 62 -17.81 -7.75 3.48
N TYR A 63 -17.01 -7.65 4.55
CA TYR A 63 -17.36 -8.12 5.88
C TYR A 63 -17.52 -6.96 6.85
N ARG A 64 -18.60 -6.97 7.62
CA ARG A 64 -18.92 -5.95 8.61
C ARG A 64 -19.29 -6.58 9.94
N LEU A 65 -18.90 -6.02 11.09
CA LEU A 65 -19.39 -6.49 12.38
C LEU A 65 -20.94 -6.48 12.42
N LYS A 66 -21.54 -7.54 12.96
CA LYS A 66 -23.01 -7.66 13.19
C LYS A 66 -23.53 -6.55 14.11
N ASN A 67 -22.76 -6.22 15.14
CA ASN A 67 -23.05 -5.16 16.10
C ASN A 67 -21.97 -4.07 16.02
N PRO A 68 -21.98 -3.24 14.96
CA PRO A 68 -20.96 -2.22 14.79
C PRO A 68 -21.15 -1.09 15.82
N GLY A 69 -20.07 -0.63 16.43
CA GLY A 69 -20.08 0.59 17.25
C GLY A 69 -20.50 1.83 16.45
N LYS A 70 -20.85 2.92 17.14
CA LYS A 70 -21.19 4.20 16.49
C LYS A 70 -20.02 4.68 15.63
N GLY A 71 -20.29 5.03 14.37
CA GLY A 71 -19.27 5.51 13.43
C GLY A 71 -18.45 4.41 12.74
N ALA A 72 -18.77 3.13 12.94
CA ALA A 72 -18.11 2.04 12.23
C ALA A 72 -18.24 2.20 10.72
N LYS A 73 -17.14 1.95 10.02
CA LYS A 73 -17.10 1.98 8.56
C LYS A 73 -17.93 0.85 7.96
N ARG A 74 -18.27 1.01 6.67
CA ARG A 74 -19.17 0.10 5.94
C ARG A 74 -18.72 -1.35 5.99
N TYR A 75 -17.42 -1.58 5.83
CA TYR A 75 -16.77 -2.88 5.94
C TYR A 75 -15.46 -2.74 6.72
N GLN A 76 -15.13 -3.75 7.52
CA GLN A 76 -13.86 -3.88 8.26
C GLN A 76 -12.85 -4.75 7.50
N LEU A 77 -13.32 -5.56 6.56
CA LEU A 77 -12.49 -6.35 5.65
C LEU A 77 -13.21 -6.43 4.30
N VAL A 78 -12.48 -6.23 3.20
CA VAL A 78 -13.01 -6.42 1.85
C VAL A 78 -12.04 -7.28 1.06
N LEU A 79 -12.56 -8.30 0.38
CA LEU A 79 -11.82 -9.16 -0.53
C LEU A 79 -12.28 -8.90 -1.96
N ALA A 80 -11.34 -8.72 -2.89
CA ALA A 80 -11.65 -8.58 -4.31
C ALA A 80 -10.61 -9.32 -5.15
N GLN A 81 -11.05 -10.24 -5.99
CA GLN A 81 -10.15 -10.88 -6.96
C GLN A 81 -9.89 -9.91 -8.12
N ARG A 82 -8.62 -9.72 -8.46
CA ARG A 82 -8.15 -8.90 -9.58
C ARG A 82 -7.10 -9.67 -10.39
N LYS A 83 -6.64 -9.08 -11.50
CA LYS A 83 -5.68 -9.71 -12.42
C LYS A 83 -4.33 -9.98 -11.73
N GLU A 84 -3.93 -9.06 -10.86
CA GLU A 84 -2.69 -9.07 -10.10
C GLU A 84 -2.72 -9.95 -8.84
N GLY A 85 -3.89 -10.48 -8.45
CA GLY A 85 -4.05 -11.34 -7.27
C GLY A 85 -5.28 -11.00 -6.44
N LEU A 86 -5.29 -11.45 -5.19
CA LEU A 86 -6.32 -11.12 -4.22
C LEU A 86 -6.03 -9.76 -3.60
N CYS A 87 -6.91 -8.79 -3.86
CA CYS A 87 -6.89 -7.50 -3.21
C CYS A 87 -7.62 -7.58 -1.87
N ILE A 88 -6.94 -7.23 -0.79
CA ILE A 88 -7.50 -7.20 0.56
C ILE A 88 -7.49 -5.76 1.05
N SER A 89 -8.66 -5.23 1.39
CA SER A 89 -8.80 -3.87 1.92
C SER A 89 -9.18 -3.90 3.39
N ILE A 90 -8.42 -3.16 4.20
CA ILE A 90 -8.56 -3.07 5.67
C ILE A 90 -8.54 -1.60 6.08
N PRO A 91 -9.35 -1.16 7.06
CA PRO A 91 -9.31 0.21 7.55
C PRO A 91 -7.90 0.69 7.91
N GLN A 92 -7.58 1.92 7.51
CA GLN A 92 -6.26 2.50 7.69
C GLN A 92 -5.81 2.50 9.16
N TYR A 93 -6.73 2.77 10.10
CA TYR A 93 -6.44 2.78 11.53
C TYR A 93 -6.06 1.38 12.06
N THR A 94 -6.56 0.31 11.44
CA THR A 94 -6.20 -1.07 11.80
C THR A 94 -4.83 -1.44 11.25
N LEU A 95 -4.53 -1.07 10.00
CA LEU A 95 -3.31 -1.50 9.33
C LEU A 95 -2.09 -0.63 9.72
N LYS A 96 -2.27 0.69 9.85
CA LYS A 96 -1.19 1.68 10.05
C LYS A 96 -0.21 1.37 11.20
N PRO A 97 -0.64 0.89 12.39
CA PRO A 97 0.28 0.58 13.48
C PRO A 97 1.30 -0.53 13.15
N TYR A 98 1.05 -1.32 12.10
CA TYR A 98 1.84 -2.47 11.71
C TYR A 98 2.65 -2.24 10.44
N LEU A 99 2.77 -0.98 10.00
CA LEU A 99 3.50 -0.63 8.79
C LEU A 99 4.89 -0.08 9.10
N LEU A 100 5.84 -0.44 8.25
CA LEU A 100 7.09 0.28 8.07
C LEU A 100 6.83 1.42 7.09
N LYS A 101 6.92 2.67 7.54
CA LYS A 101 6.80 3.84 6.70
C LYS A 101 8.16 4.50 6.51
N LEU A 102 8.55 4.69 5.27
CA LEU A 102 9.78 5.36 4.87
C LEU A 102 9.40 6.70 4.25
N ASN A 103 9.75 7.79 4.94
CA ASN A 103 9.47 9.15 4.51
C ASN A 103 10.77 9.76 3.98
N PHE A 104 10.80 10.07 2.69
CA PHE A 104 11.93 10.74 2.07
C PHE A 104 11.64 12.22 2.06
N LEU A 105 12.45 12.98 2.79
CA LEU A 105 12.31 14.42 2.97
C LEU A 105 13.41 15.12 2.20
N ILE A 106 13.02 16.10 1.39
CA ILE A 106 13.93 17.12 0.88
C ILE A 106 13.58 18.44 1.55
N ASN A 107 14.59 19.03 2.18
CA ASN A 107 14.54 20.39 2.71
C ASN A 107 15.23 21.30 1.70
N PHE A 108 14.58 22.36 1.26
CA PHE A 108 15.27 23.41 0.51
C PHE A 108 15.00 24.79 1.08
N SER A 109 16.00 25.64 0.92
CA SER A 109 16.00 27.04 1.35
C SER A 109 16.16 27.93 0.13
N THR A 110 15.24 28.87 -0.08
CA THR A 110 15.42 29.89 -1.11
C THR A 110 15.38 31.29 -0.51
N GLN A 111 16.24 32.16 -1.02
CA GLN A 111 16.23 33.60 -0.76
C GLN A 111 15.41 34.37 -1.83
N GLN A 112 14.91 33.68 -2.85
CA GLN A 112 14.48 34.30 -4.11
C GLN A 112 12.99 34.67 -4.19
N LEU A 113 12.24 34.54 -3.09
CA LEU A 113 10.92 35.16 -3.03
C LEU A 113 11.11 36.63 -2.67
N SER A 114 11.30 37.49 -3.67
CA SER A 114 11.52 38.95 -3.53
C SER A 114 10.45 39.71 -2.70
N LYS A 115 9.34 39.06 -2.33
CA LYS A 115 8.32 39.56 -1.38
C LYS A 115 8.61 39.25 0.09
N PHE A 116 9.47 38.28 0.38
CA PHE A 116 9.82 37.84 1.73
C PHE A 116 11.33 38.02 1.92
N LYS A 117 11.73 39.00 2.74
CA LYS A 117 13.13 39.21 3.16
C LYS A 117 13.71 38.06 4.02
N ASN A 118 13.05 36.91 4.03
CA ASN A 118 13.32 35.78 4.93
C ASN A 118 13.56 34.51 4.12
N LEU A 119 14.44 33.66 4.64
CA LEU A 119 14.67 32.30 4.16
C LEU A 119 13.33 31.55 4.13
N VAL A 120 12.85 31.16 2.95
CA VAL A 120 11.65 30.31 2.86
C VAL A 120 12.12 28.86 2.86
N LYS A 121 11.78 28.14 3.95
CA LYS A 121 11.97 26.70 4.04
C LYS A 121 10.74 26.01 3.46
N LEU A 122 10.96 25.17 2.46
CA LEU A 122 9.93 24.31 1.89
C LEU A 122 10.36 22.87 2.05
N ASP A 123 9.43 22.07 2.54
CA ASP A 123 9.62 20.66 2.84
C ASP A 123 8.74 19.85 1.88
N HIS A 124 9.35 18.97 1.08
CA HIS A 124 8.63 18.03 0.24
C HIS A 124 8.91 16.61 0.72
N THR A 125 7.85 15.83 0.96
CA THR A 125 7.95 14.47 1.49
C THR A 125 7.32 13.46 0.55
N ILE A 126 8.06 12.40 0.21
CA ILE A 126 7.53 11.23 -0.49
C ILE A 126 7.54 10.05 0.48
N SER A 127 6.36 9.53 0.80
CA SER A 127 6.22 8.37 1.67
C SER A 127 6.05 7.07 0.89
N ARG A 128 6.61 5.99 1.44
CA ARG A 128 6.31 4.60 1.08
C ARG A 128 5.96 3.85 2.35
N ALA A 129 5.04 2.90 2.27
CA ALA A 129 4.74 2.01 3.39
C ALA A 129 4.73 0.57 2.95
N TYR A 130 5.21 -0.27 3.86
CA TYR A 130 5.34 -1.69 3.68
C TYR A 130 4.79 -2.40 4.90
N TRP A 131 4.09 -3.51 4.68
CA TRP A 131 3.91 -4.51 5.73
C TRP A 131 5.00 -5.57 5.57
N ILE A 132 5.89 -5.66 6.55
CA ILE A 132 6.96 -6.66 6.53
C ILE A 132 6.36 -8.02 6.91
N ILE A 133 6.53 -9.02 6.04
CA ILE A 133 5.96 -10.35 6.25
C ILE A 133 6.70 -11.02 7.43
N PRO A 134 6.01 -11.42 8.50
CA PRO A 134 6.66 -11.93 9.72
C PRO A 134 7.60 -13.11 9.45
N SER A 135 7.19 -14.07 8.61
CA SER A 135 8.04 -15.23 8.25
C SER A 135 9.32 -14.85 7.49
N LYS A 136 9.38 -13.65 6.90
CA LYS A 136 10.49 -13.14 6.09
C LYS A 136 11.32 -12.06 6.80
N LYS A 137 11.12 -11.88 8.11
CA LYS A 137 11.85 -10.89 8.94
C LYS A 137 13.36 -10.88 8.69
N ASN A 138 14.00 -12.04 8.66
CA ASN A 138 15.47 -12.12 8.53
C ASN A 138 15.94 -11.65 7.15
N VAL A 139 15.16 -11.88 6.10
CA VAL A 139 15.43 -11.38 4.74
C VAL A 139 15.38 -9.86 4.74
N PHE A 140 14.36 -9.27 5.36
CA PHE A 140 14.25 -7.82 5.50
C PHE A 140 15.44 -7.22 6.28
N ILE A 141 15.86 -7.84 7.39
CA ILE A 141 16.98 -7.35 8.20
C ILE A 141 18.29 -7.35 7.39
N GLU A 142 18.54 -8.36 6.58
CA GLU A 142 19.74 -8.39 5.73
C GLU A 142 19.66 -7.36 4.60
N LEU A 143 18.50 -7.22 3.94
CA LEU A 143 18.27 -6.22 2.90
C LEU A 143 18.43 -4.78 3.41
N SER A 144 18.04 -4.53 4.66
CA SER A 144 18.06 -3.21 5.28
C SER A 144 19.31 -2.93 6.12
N LYS A 145 20.30 -3.82 6.10
CA LYS A 145 21.50 -3.78 6.97
C LYS A 145 22.29 -2.47 6.86
N GLN A 146 22.39 -1.90 5.66
CA GLN A 146 23.07 -0.61 5.42
C GLN A 146 22.35 0.58 6.07
N TYR A 147 21.08 0.41 6.45
CA TYR A 147 20.22 1.44 7.02
C TYR A 147 19.91 1.17 8.50
N ARG A 148 20.69 0.31 9.16
CA ARG A 148 20.47 -0.11 10.55
C ARG A 148 20.49 1.06 11.53
N GLU A 149 21.31 2.09 11.29
CA GLU A 149 21.37 3.28 12.16
C GLU A 149 20.05 4.05 12.18
N ILE A 150 19.33 4.07 11.05
CA ILE A 150 18.04 4.74 10.90
C ILE A 150 16.92 3.83 11.42
N LEU A 151 16.92 2.56 11.00
CA LEU A 151 15.79 1.65 11.23
C LEU A 151 15.86 0.91 12.57
N GLY A 152 17.02 0.81 13.21
CA GLY A 152 17.20 0.09 14.48
C GLY A 152 16.77 -1.39 14.44
N ASN A 153 16.78 -2.04 13.27
CA ASN A 153 16.19 -3.36 13.01
C ASN A 153 14.67 -3.47 13.31
N GLN A 154 13.97 -2.35 13.39
CA GLN A 154 12.51 -2.32 13.56
C GLN A 154 11.81 -2.71 12.25
N LEU A 155 10.69 -3.43 12.37
CA LEU A 155 9.87 -3.88 11.22
C LEU A 155 8.64 -3.00 10.98
N VAL A 156 8.36 -2.12 11.92
CA VAL A 156 7.23 -1.20 11.94
C VAL A 156 7.71 0.12 12.50
N GLY A 157 7.08 1.23 12.11
CA GLY A 157 7.45 2.56 12.55
C GLY A 157 7.53 3.55 11.40
N ASP A 158 7.61 4.83 11.74
CA ASP A 158 7.76 5.94 10.80
C ASP A 158 9.22 6.41 10.83
N PHE A 159 9.93 6.25 9.71
CA PHE A 159 11.35 6.59 9.58
C PHE A 159 11.55 7.68 8.54
N GLU A 160 12.46 8.60 8.84
CA GLU A 160 12.77 9.74 7.97
C GLU A 160 14.15 9.57 7.33
N PHE A 161 14.17 9.69 6.01
CA PHE A 161 15.36 9.69 5.17
C PHE A 161 15.54 11.10 4.65
N ILE A 162 16.50 11.82 5.21
CA ILE A 162 16.78 13.18 4.80
C ILE A 162 17.70 13.12 3.58
N CYS A 163 17.17 13.49 2.42
CA CYS A 163 17.98 13.78 1.26
C CYS A 163 18.52 15.20 1.43
N ASN A 164 19.72 15.32 2.00
CA ASN A 164 20.42 16.59 2.15
C ASN A 164 20.75 17.16 0.76
N SER A 165 19.83 17.92 0.19
CA SER A 165 20.05 18.74 -0.98
C SER A 165 19.88 20.20 -0.55
N ILE A 166 20.96 20.80 -0.07
CA ILE A 166 20.99 22.25 0.17
C ILE A 166 21.08 22.90 -1.21
N VAL A 167 19.98 23.38 -1.76
CA VAL A 167 20.05 24.31 -2.90
C VAL A 167 20.28 25.70 -2.33
N SER A 168 21.54 26.11 -2.23
CA SER A 168 21.87 27.50 -1.89
C SER A 168 21.69 28.38 -3.14
N PHE A 169 20.74 29.30 -3.07
CA PHE A 169 20.72 30.46 -3.95
C PHE A 169 21.63 31.49 -3.33
N GLU A 170 22.91 31.46 -3.66
CA GLU A 170 23.75 32.64 -3.81
C GLU A 170 25.15 32.25 -4.29
N HIS A 171 25.75 33.14 -5.07
CA HIS A 171 27.14 33.10 -5.49
C HIS A 171 28.05 32.81 -4.29
N GLU A 172 29.02 31.92 -4.52
CA GLU A 172 30.19 31.72 -3.67
C GLU A 172 29.93 31.30 -2.22
N MET A 173 29.83 30.00 -1.96
CA MET A 173 30.48 29.39 -0.80
C MET A 173 30.89 27.94 -1.08
N SER A 174 32.03 27.59 -0.51
CA SER A 174 32.86 26.41 -0.72
C SER A 174 32.40 25.17 0.05
N ASP A 175 32.78 24.00 -0.48
CA ASP A 175 33.06 22.75 0.22
C ASP A 175 31.94 22.00 0.96
N LEU A 176 30.78 21.89 0.32
CA LEU A 176 29.87 20.74 0.51
C LEU A 176 29.46 20.26 -0.89
N ASP A 177 29.24 18.95 -1.06
CA ASP A 177 28.72 18.32 -2.28
C ASP A 177 27.27 18.81 -2.57
N ILE A 178 27.17 20.08 -2.90
CA ILE A 178 25.95 20.84 -3.16
C ILE A 178 25.73 20.77 -4.67
N TYR A 179 24.71 20.03 -5.08
CA TYR A 179 24.21 20.10 -6.44
C TYR A 179 23.64 21.50 -6.68
N LYS A 180 24.36 22.31 -7.47
CA LYS A 180 23.89 23.61 -7.93
C LYS A 180 22.77 23.41 -8.95
N PHE A 181 21.53 23.66 -8.55
CA PHE A 181 20.41 23.77 -9.47
C PHE A 181 20.25 25.23 -9.90
N ASP A 182 20.47 25.51 -11.19
CA ASP A 182 20.19 26.83 -11.76
C ASP A 182 18.67 26.97 -11.97
N LEU A 183 18.01 27.75 -11.11
CA LEU A 183 16.56 27.88 -11.05
C LEU A 183 16.12 29.28 -11.48
N ASN A 184 16.30 29.60 -12.75
CA ASN A 184 15.56 30.69 -13.39
C ASN A 184 14.16 30.17 -13.81
N HIS A 185 13.09 30.69 -13.17
CA HIS A 185 11.64 30.51 -13.45
C HIS A 185 10.93 29.29 -12.85
N ASN A 186 9.57 29.35 -12.81
CA ASN A 186 8.59 28.38 -12.28
C ASN A 186 8.86 26.89 -12.59
N ASN A 187 9.69 26.58 -13.58
CA ASN A 187 10.20 25.24 -13.85
C ASN A 187 11.06 24.67 -12.70
N SER A 188 11.44 25.50 -11.73
CA SER A 188 12.38 25.17 -10.68
C SER A 188 11.86 24.22 -9.61
N LEU A 189 10.65 24.47 -9.10
CA LEU A 189 10.01 23.62 -8.11
C LEU A 189 9.61 22.27 -8.73
N GLU A 190 9.10 22.28 -9.95
CA GLU A 190 8.74 21.07 -10.69
C GLU A 190 9.98 20.20 -10.96
N ASN A 191 11.11 20.82 -11.33
CA ASN A 191 12.39 20.11 -11.49
C ASN A 191 12.89 19.51 -10.18
N LEU A 192 12.76 20.22 -9.05
CA LEU A 192 13.13 19.69 -7.73
C LEU A 192 12.22 18.54 -7.30
N ILE A 193 10.90 18.66 -7.52
CA ILE A 193 9.95 17.57 -7.26
C ILE A 193 10.27 16.37 -8.13
N LYS A 194 10.58 16.58 -9.42
CA LYS A 194 10.98 15.51 -10.35
C LYS A 194 12.28 14.84 -9.90
N TYR A 195 13.28 15.62 -9.51
CA TYR A 195 14.53 15.09 -8.94
C TYR A 195 14.25 14.28 -7.67
N HIS A 196 13.40 14.77 -6.76
CA HIS A 196 13.03 14.04 -5.56
C HIS A 196 12.34 12.71 -5.91
N GLN A 197 11.39 12.74 -6.85
CA GLN A 197 10.73 11.54 -7.33
C GLN A 197 11.73 10.55 -7.94
N GLU A 198 12.70 11.03 -8.71
CA GLU A 198 13.75 10.21 -9.32
C GLU A 198 14.69 9.61 -8.25
N TYR A 199 15.13 10.40 -7.27
CA TYR A 199 15.93 9.94 -6.14
C TYR A 199 15.20 8.83 -5.38
N VAL A 200 13.92 9.04 -5.03
CA VAL A 200 13.12 8.06 -4.30
C VAL A 200 12.89 6.81 -5.14
N THR A 201 12.60 6.95 -6.43
CA THR A 201 12.42 5.82 -7.35
C THR A 201 13.71 5.02 -7.52
N ASN A 202 14.86 5.69 -7.44
CA ASN A 202 16.18 5.07 -7.58
C ASN A 202 16.81 4.63 -6.26
N HIS A 203 16.22 4.96 -5.12
CA HIS A 203 16.78 4.64 -3.81
C HIS A 203 16.95 3.13 -3.63
N THR A 204 18.17 2.68 -3.32
CA THR A 204 18.55 1.27 -3.28
C THR A 204 17.63 0.44 -2.39
N LEU A 205 17.35 0.90 -1.17
CA LEU A 205 16.42 0.20 -0.27
C LEU A 205 15.03 0.03 -0.87
N LEU A 206 14.49 1.07 -1.53
CA LEU A 206 13.14 1.00 -2.09
C LEU A 206 13.09 0.07 -3.28
N LYS A 207 14.10 0.10 -4.15
CA LYS A 207 14.25 -0.88 -5.24
C LYS A 207 14.32 -2.31 -4.70
N SER A 208 15.07 -2.54 -3.62
CA SER A 208 15.15 -3.85 -2.99
C SER A 208 13.81 -4.29 -2.40
N LEU A 209 13.12 -3.41 -1.66
CA LEU A 209 11.83 -3.72 -1.03
C LEU A 209 10.69 -3.91 -2.05
N ASP A 210 10.59 -3.02 -3.05
CA ASP A 210 9.54 -3.08 -4.09
C ASP A 210 9.63 -4.36 -4.95
N ASN A 211 10.81 -5.00 -4.99
CA ASN A 211 11.04 -6.24 -5.74
C ASN A 211 11.24 -7.47 -4.83
N SER A 212 11.12 -7.34 -3.51
CA SER A 212 11.34 -8.44 -2.58
C SER A 212 10.04 -9.13 -2.19
N ASP A 213 10.11 -10.44 -1.98
CA ASP A 213 9.06 -11.26 -1.38
C ASP A 213 8.98 -11.12 0.16
N CYS A 214 9.78 -10.24 0.78
CA CYS A 214 9.81 -10.06 2.23
C CYS A 214 8.77 -9.08 2.77
N CYS A 215 8.08 -8.33 1.90
CA CYS A 215 7.11 -7.33 2.31
C CYS A 215 6.03 -7.09 1.26
N LEU A 216 4.92 -6.50 1.71
CA LEU A 216 3.85 -6.01 0.84
C LEU A 216 3.86 -4.49 0.82
N LYS A 217 3.93 -3.91 -0.38
CA LYS A 217 3.78 -2.47 -0.58
C LYS A 217 2.33 -2.06 -0.35
N ILE A 218 2.14 -1.03 0.47
CA ILE A 218 0.82 -0.47 0.78
C ILE A 218 0.60 0.77 -0.07
N GLY A 219 -0.50 0.81 -0.83
CA GLY A 219 -0.92 2.00 -1.58
C GLY A 219 -1.40 3.12 -0.66
N ILE A 220 -0.49 3.91 -0.08
CA ILE A 220 -0.88 5.07 0.75
C ILE A 220 -1.48 6.19 -0.12
N ASN A 221 -0.97 6.37 -1.33
CA ASN A 221 -1.43 7.39 -2.28
C ASN A 221 -2.49 6.85 -3.26
N ASP A 222 -2.56 5.53 -3.41
CA ASP A 222 -3.54 4.83 -4.25
C ASP A 222 -4.70 4.34 -3.37
N ILE A 223 -5.34 5.29 -2.69
CA ILE A 223 -6.48 5.00 -1.83
C ILE A 223 -7.58 4.37 -2.69
N ASP A 224 -8.14 3.25 -2.22
CA ASP A 224 -9.28 2.61 -2.87
C ASP A 224 -10.42 3.63 -3.00
N LYS A 225 -10.76 4.00 -4.25
CA LYS A 225 -11.80 4.99 -4.54
C LYS A 225 -13.17 4.57 -3.99
N LEU A 226 -13.41 3.27 -3.89
CA LEU A 226 -14.64 2.70 -3.35
C LEU A 226 -14.62 2.66 -1.81
N PHE A 227 -13.44 2.47 -1.21
CA PHE A 227 -13.25 2.38 0.24
C PHE A 227 -12.15 3.33 0.72
N ASN A 228 -12.41 4.64 0.65
CA ASN A 228 -11.40 5.66 0.91
C ASN A 228 -10.82 5.72 2.34
N TYR A 229 -11.43 4.98 3.26
CA TYR A 229 -10.99 4.82 4.64
C TYR A 229 -10.10 3.59 4.85
N ALA A 230 -9.88 2.80 3.80
CA ALA A 230 -9.10 1.56 3.83
C ALA A 230 -7.80 1.72 3.05
N TYR A 231 -6.79 0.98 3.47
CA TYR A 231 -5.65 0.65 2.62
C TYR A 231 -5.92 -0.67 1.94
N GLN A 232 -5.38 -0.82 0.73
CA GLN A 232 -5.48 -2.03 -0.05
C GLN A 232 -4.09 -2.65 -0.24
N VAL A 233 -4.03 -3.97 -0.17
CA VAL A 233 -2.87 -4.77 -0.55
C VAL A 233 -3.28 -5.78 -1.60
N SER A 234 -2.42 -6.00 -2.59
CA SER A 234 -2.61 -7.03 -3.61
C SER A 234 -1.63 -8.17 -3.35
N ILE A 235 -2.16 -9.38 -3.18
CA ILE A 235 -1.38 -10.56 -2.79
C ILE A 235 -1.59 -11.67 -3.82
N SER A 236 -0.49 -12.20 -4.35
CA SER A 236 -0.49 -13.31 -5.31
C SER A 236 -0.03 -14.65 -4.73
N SER A 237 0.53 -14.68 -3.51
CA SER A 237 0.99 -15.89 -2.83
C SER A 237 -0.01 -16.39 -1.78
N SER A 238 -0.27 -17.70 -1.80
CA SER A 238 -1.17 -18.36 -0.84
C SER A 238 -0.64 -18.27 0.60
N GLU A 239 0.68 -18.38 0.75
CA GLU A 239 1.40 -18.32 2.03
C GLU A 239 1.24 -16.93 2.64
N VAL A 240 1.40 -15.89 1.81
CA VAL A 240 1.26 -14.51 2.25
C VAL A 240 -0.20 -14.17 2.58
N VAL A 241 -1.19 -14.69 1.82
CA VAL A 241 -2.61 -14.56 2.19
C VAL A 241 -2.87 -15.20 3.56
N LYS A 242 -2.30 -16.40 3.79
CA LYS A 242 -2.44 -17.11 5.06
C LYS A 242 -1.89 -16.32 6.23
N GLU A 243 -0.68 -15.77 6.10
CA GLU A 243 -0.07 -14.93 7.14
C GLU A 243 -0.84 -13.63 7.35
N PHE A 244 -1.19 -12.93 6.28
CA PHE A 244 -1.87 -11.63 6.35
C PHE A 244 -3.24 -11.75 7.03
N LEU A 245 -4.09 -12.67 6.58
CA LEU A 245 -5.41 -12.89 7.19
C LEU A 245 -5.29 -13.51 8.58
N GLY A 246 -4.36 -14.44 8.79
CA GLY A 246 -4.12 -15.04 10.11
C GLY A 246 -3.73 -14.01 11.17
N TYR A 247 -3.04 -12.93 10.75
CA TYR A 247 -2.67 -11.81 11.62
C TYR A 247 -3.81 -10.80 11.78
N PHE A 248 -4.30 -10.22 10.68
CA PHE A 248 -5.23 -9.10 10.76
C PHE A 248 -6.68 -9.49 11.05
N ALA A 249 -7.13 -10.69 10.69
CA ALA A 249 -8.48 -11.13 11.07
C ALA A 249 -8.61 -11.24 12.60
N LYS A 250 -7.56 -11.69 13.30
CA LYS A 250 -7.54 -11.72 14.77
C LYS A 250 -7.66 -10.32 15.36
N ILE A 251 -6.86 -9.37 14.87
CA ILE A 251 -6.94 -7.96 15.28
C ILE A 251 -8.36 -7.40 15.06
N LEU A 252 -8.96 -7.68 13.90
CA LEU A 252 -10.33 -7.23 13.60
C LEU A 252 -11.38 -7.88 14.52
N MET A 253 -11.20 -9.14 14.91
CA MET A 253 -12.11 -9.83 15.84
C MET A 253 -11.99 -9.32 17.29
N GLU A 254 -10.87 -8.71 17.65
CA GLU A 254 -10.58 -8.13 18.97
C GLU A 254 -11.06 -6.67 19.09
N GLN A 255 -11.32 -5.98 17.97
CA GLN A 255 -11.91 -4.63 17.97
C GLN A 255 -13.39 -4.69 18.42
N GLN A 256 -13.61 -4.50 19.73
CA GLN A 256 -14.91 -4.30 20.38
C GLN A 256 -14.99 -2.93 21.04
#